data_AF-A0A445LI98-F1
#
_entry.id   AF-A0A445LI98-F1
#
_cell.length_a   1.000
_cell.length_b   1.000
_cell.length_c   1.000
_cell.angle_alpha   90.00
_cell.angle_beta   90.00
_cell.angle_gamma   90.00
#
_symmetry.space_group_name_H-M   'P 1'
#
loop_
_entity.id
_entity.type
_entity.pdbx_description
1 polymer ?
#
loop_
_entity_poly.entity_id
_entity_poly.type
_entity_poly.pdbx_seq_one_letter_code
_entity_poly.pdbx_strand_id
1 'polypeptide(L)'
;MSNYARKSGRSAGLNILDRSSVLQKTRTTVVSQESVTSDDPRGDSERDSGAEPDNGGDFLVYNRWESVGVKGQDKIHGPFKSCESAIQEFEQKFLAKTKNAWSSRNNFVCYPKSYAWLEMDYSGKENESTVTENPDHALGKQPQESKLEPRVAKFISLVCNGYEVLKRLANVIDKGDRKVLKQLSGEFYTVIPHDFGFKKVREFVIDTPQKLKRKLEMVEALAEIEVATKLLKDDAEMQGDPLYTHYQRLHCELAPVEFGCVEFSMIEEYTKNTHAETHSNYTVDIVQIFRTSREGEAERFRKPASLFDSTANSSSLLLNALVNLSYSTKGLGGTALDPSKAQELEDGLVVPLGKPKTESGKKGDLLYNEYIVYNVEQIRMRYIVHLNFNFKTTS
;
A
#
# COMPACT_ATOMS: atom_id res chain seq x y z
N MET A 1 2.60 -3.26 -17.03
CA MET A 1 2.55 -4.65 -17.52
C MET A 1 3.96 -5.13 -17.80
N SER A 2 4.56 -5.90 -16.90
CA SER A 2 5.71 -6.74 -17.24
C SER A 2 5.36 -8.14 -16.77
N ASN A 3 5.05 -8.99 -17.75
CA ASN A 3 4.64 -10.36 -17.60
C ASN A 3 5.76 -11.17 -16.91
N TYR A 4 5.51 -11.64 -15.70
CA TYR A 4 6.17 -12.86 -15.25
C TYR A 4 5.60 -13.99 -16.08
N ALA A 5 6.39 -14.45 -17.05
CA ALA A 5 6.04 -15.53 -17.94
C ALA A 5 5.64 -16.77 -17.12
N ARG A 6 4.34 -17.04 -17.08
CA ARG A 6 3.74 -18.32 -16.72
C ARG A 6 4.19 -19.33 -17.77
N LYS A 7 5.22 -20.12 -17.47
CA LYS A 7 5.43 -21.38 -18.20
C LYS A 7 4.31 -22.31 -17.75
N SER A 8 3.30 -22.47 -18.60
CA SER A 8 2.36 -23.57 -18.54
C SER A 8 3.12 -24.87 -18.74
N GLY A 9 3.42 -25.57 -17.66
CA GLY A 9 3.94 -26.93 -17.63
C GLY A 9 3.28 -27.66 -16.47
N ARG A 10 2.77 -28.87 -16.71
CA ARG A 10 2.07 -29.68 -15.71
C ARG A 10 2.92 -29.81 -14.43
N SER A 11 2.25 -29.66 -13.29
CA SER A 11 2.75 -29.85 -11.92
C SER A 11 3.76 -30.99 -11.77
N ALA A 12 5.05 -30.66 -11.64
CA ALA A 12 6.01 -31.45 -10.89
C ALA A 12 6.20 -30.74 -9.54
N GLY A 13 5.80 -31.40 -8.45
CA GLY A 13 5.71 -30.80 -7.12
C GLY A 13 7.09 -30.67 -6.46
N LEU A 14 7.69 -29.49 -6.55
CA LEU A 14 8.81 -29.11 -5.69
C LEU A 14 8.35 -29.06 -4.23
N ASN A 15 8.85 -29.96 -3.38
CA ASN A 15 8.73 -29.85 -1.93
C ASN A 15 9.86 -28.96 -1.42
N ILE A 16 9.55 -27.70 -1.16
CA ILE A 16 10.43 -26.76 -0.44
C ILE A 16 10.40 -27.19 1.03
N LEU A 17 11.55 -27.52 1.62
CA LEU A 17 11.66 -27.65 3.07
C LEU A 17 11.32 -26.29 3.70
N ASP A 18 10.70 -26.27 4.89
CA ASP A 18 10.13 -25.11 5.61
C ASP A 18 11.13 -23.98 6.02
N ARG A 19 12.16 -23.73 5.19
CA ARG A 19 13.26 -22.81 5.42
C ARG A 19 13.65 -22.10 4.12
N SER A 20 12.90 -21.06 3.79
CA SER A 20 13.28 -20.06 2.78
C SER A 20 13.57 -18.72 3.46
N SER A 21 14.57 -17.99 2.98
CA SER A 21 14.86 -16.65 3.49
C SER A 21 15.25 -15.69 2.36
N VAL A 22 14.79 -14.46 2.47
CA VAL A 22 15.26 -13.35 1.63
C VAL A 22 16.05 -12.40 2.52
N LEU A 23 17.25 -12.05 2.08
CA LEU A 23 18.22 -11.25 2.80
C LEU A 23 18.55 -10.00 1.99
N GLN A 24 18.61 -8.83 2.62
CA GLN A 24 18.97 -7.57 1.96
C GLN A 24 20.15 -6.88 2.66
N LYS A 25 21.30 -6.73 1.99
CA LYS A 25 22.53 -6.08 2.57
C LYS A 25 22.53 -4.58 2.45
N THR A 26 22.01 -4.12 1.32
CA THR A 26 22.10 -2.75 0.84
C THR A 26 20.84 -2.46 0.06
N ARG A 27 20.56 -1.17 -0.13
CA ARG A 27 19.40 -0.64 -0.88
C ARG A 27 19.13 -1.39 -2.20
N THR A 28 20.18 -1.89 -2.84
CA THR A 28 20.11 -2.54 -4.14
C THR A 28 20.27 -4.04 -4.12
N THR A 29 20.65 -4.73 -3.05
CA THR A 29 21.12 -6.12 -3.15
C THR A 29 20.31 -7.06 -2.29
N VAL A 30 19.66 -8.03 -2.94
CA VAL A 30 18.86 -9.09 -2.33
C VAL A 30 19.49 -10.45 -2.59
N VAL A 31 19.41 -11.32 -1.59
CA VAL A 31 19.85 -12.71 -1.65
C VAL A 31 18.68 -13.57 -1.23
N SER A 32 18.22 -14.50 -2.06
CA SER A 32 17.31 -15.56 -1.62
C SER A 32 18.09 -16.83 -1.36
N GLN A 33 17.73 -17.52 -0.28
CA GLN A 33 18.35 -18.77 0.11
C GLN A 33 17.27 -19.78 0.49
N GLU A 34 17.30 -20.94 -0.16
CA GLU A 34 16.25 -21.97 -0.07
C GLU A 34 16.90 -23.36 0.04
N SER A 35 16.36 -24.21 0.91
CA SER A 35 16.68 -25.64 0.97
C SER A 35 15.62 -26.44 0.22
N VAL A 36 16.04 -27.26 -0.75
CA VAL A 36 15.15 -27.99 -1.66
C VAL A 36 15.49 -29.48 -1.63
N THR A 37 14.47 -30.34 -1.62
CA THR A 37 14.61 -31.80 -1.84
C THR A 37 14.48 -32.10 -3.33
N SER A 38 15.23 -33.09 -3.82
CA SER A 38 15.39 -33.42 -5.24
C SER A 38 14.06 -33.60 -5.99
N ASP A 39 13.77 -32.64 -6.87
CA ASP A 39 13.47 -32.87 -8.30
C ASP A 39 14.24 -31.79 -9.07
N ASP A 40 15.02 -32.18 -10.08
CA ASP A 40 15.95 -31.32 -10.83
C ASP A 40 15.21 -30.12 -11.49
N PRO A 41 15.57 -28.85 -11.18
CA PRO A 41 14.94 -27.69 -11.80
C PRO A 41 15.35 -27.48 -13.28
N ARG A 42 16.28 -28.29 -13.80
CA ARG A 42 16.65 -28.31 -15.23
C ARG A 42 16.16 -29.62 -15.84
N GLY A 43 14.96 -29.57 -16.40
CA GLY A 43 14.35 -30.75 -17.01
C GLY A 43 15.24 -31.41 -18.05
N ASP A 44 15.60 -32.67 -17.76
CA ASP A 44 15.88 -33.73 -18.73
C ASP A 44 15.50 -35.05 -18.04
N SER A 45 14.36 -35.62 -18.44
CA SER A 45 13.87 -36.91 -17.98
C SER A 45 14.41 -38.03 -18.85
N GLU A 46 15.05 -39.04 -18.26
CA GLU A 46 14.82 -40.46 -18.58
C GLU A 46 15.69 -41.36 -17.69
N ARG A 47 15.04 -42.10 -16.77
CA ARG A 47 15.38 -43.51 -16.54
C ARG A 47 14.27 -44.21 -15.74
N ASP A 48 13.66 -45.17 -16.43
CA ASP A 48 12.79 -46.22 -15.91
C ASP A 48 13.65 -47.33 -15.26
N SER A 49 13.28 -47.78 -14.06
CA SER A 49 13.35 -49.16 -13.54
C SER A 49 13.30 -49.19 -12.02
N GLY A 50 12.44 -50.07 -11.49
CA GLY A 50 12.11 -50.18 -10.07
C GLY A 50 13.27 -50.61 -9.17
N ALA A 51 13.38 -49.92 -8.04
CA ALA A 51 14.01 -50.37 -6.81
C ALA A 51 13.35 -49.61 -5.63
N GLU A 52 13.21 -50.26 -4.48
CA GLU A 52 12.59 -49.73 -3.27
C GLU A 52 13.17 -48.37 -2.82
N PRO A 53 12.41 -47.51 -2.12
CA PRO A 53 12.89 -46.19 -1.74
C PRO A 53 13.91 -46.29 -0.61
N ASP A 54 15.19 -46.33 -0.97
CA ASP A 54 16.26 -46.04 -0.02
C ASP A 54 16.05 -44.62 0.53
N ASN A 55 16.06 -44.50 1.85
CA ASN A 55 15.74 -43.31 2.63
C ASN A 55 16.87 -42.25 2.58
N GLY A 56 17.39 -41.95 1.39
CA GLY A 56 18.54 -41.09 1.14
C GLY A 56 18.29 -40.14 -0.03
N GLY A 57 17.34 -39.21 0.13
CA GLY A 57 17.15 -38.12 -0.84
C GLY A 57 18.35 -37.18 -0.85
N ASP A 58 18.82 -36.80 -2.03
CA ASP A 58 19.87 -35.79 -2.17
C ASP A 58 19.28 -34.40 -1.86
N PHE A 59 19.87 -33.69 -0.89
CA PHE A 59 19.45 -32.35 -0.48
C PHE A 59 20.30 -31.27 -1.17
N LEU A 60 19.68 -30.17 -1.58
CA LEU A 60 20.35 -29.05 -2.23
C LEU A 60 20.06 -27.75 -1.48
N VAL A 61 21.07 -26.87 -1.42
CA VAL A 61 20.92 -25.50 -0.92
C VAL A 61 21.13 -24.53 -2.08
N TYR A 62 20.06 -23.84 -2.46
CA TYR A 62 20.07 -22.86 -3.53
C TYR A 62 20.32 -21.47 -2.95
N ASN A 63 21.30 -20.75 -3.50
CA ASN A 63 21.55 -19.35 -3.22
C ASN A 63 21.41 -18.55 -4.51
N ARG A 64 20.59 -17.51 -4.50
CA ARG A 64 20.55 -16.53 -5.58
C ARG A 64 20.84 -15.16 -5.00
N TRP A 65 21.65 -14.38 -5.68
CA TRP A 65 21.96 -13.01 -5.27
C TRP A 65 21.94 -12.08 -6.45
N GLU A 66 21.22 -10.98 -6.28
CA GLU A 66 21.02 -10.03 -7.34
C GLU A 66 20.87 -8.62 -6.82
N SER A 67 21.02 -7.67 -7.75
CA SER A 67 20.49 -6.36 -7.48
C SER A 67 18.97 -6.41 -7.62
N VAL A 68 18.20 -5.82 -6.70
CA VAL A 68 16.73 -5.75 -6.77
C VAL A 68 16.33 -5.31 -8.17
N GLY A 69 15.46 -6.07 -8.83
CA GLY A 69 14.95 -5.79 -10.18
C GLY A 69 15.88 -6.13 -11.35
N VAL A 70 17.08 -6.67 -11.09
CA VAL A 70 18.07 -7.08 -12.10
C VAL A 70 18.31 -8.58 -11.99
N LYS A 71 18.36 -9.31 -13.11
CA LYS A 71 18.76 -10.73 -13.10
C LYS A 71 20.18 -10.88 -12.54
N GLY A 72 20.33 -11.55 -11.40
CA GLY A 72 21.64 -11.79 -10.79
C GLY A 72 22.21 -13.18 -11.03
N GLN A 73 23.10 -13.57 -10.12
CA GLN A 73 23.81 -14.85 -10.16
C GLN A 73 23.16 -15.83 -9.19
N ASP A 74 23.30 -17.10 -9.47
CA ASP A 74 22.82 -18.20 -8.66
C ASP A 74 23.91 -19.26 -8.44
N LYS A 75 23.78 -20.00 -7.35
CA LYS A 75 24.65 -21.12 -7.01
C LYS A 75 23.91 -22.15 -6.18
N ILE A 76 23.95 -23.39 -6.66
CA ILE A 76 23.47 -24.58 -5.97
C ILE A 76 24.65 -25.19 -5.19
N HIS A 77 24.39 -25.58 -3.94
CA HIS A 77 25.32 -26.32 -3.08
C HIS A 77 24.76 -27.72 -2.81
N GLY A 78 25.63 -28.72 -2.79
CA GLY A 78 25.28 -30.13 -2.67
C GLY A 78 25.74 -30.95 -3.88
N PRO A 79 25.19 -32.16 -4.08
CA PRO A 79 24.17 -32.81 -3.23
C PRO A 79 24.70 -33.16 -1.83
N PHE A 80 23.87 -32.93 -0.81
CA PHE A 80 24.14 -33.36 0.56
C PHE A 80 23.38 -34.66 0.83
N LYS A 81 24.03 -35.61 1.48
CA LYS A 81 23.45 -36.93 1.80
C LYS A 81 22.53 -36.92 3.03
N SER A 82 22.50 -35.82 3.78
CA SER A 82 21.63 -35.67 4.94
C SER A 82 21.00 -34.27 5.00
N CYS A 83 19.76 -34.22 5.47
CA CYS A 83 19.00 -32.99 5.68
C CYS A 83 19.74 -32.06 6.65
N GLU A 84 20.33 -32.62 7.71
CA GLU A 84 21.09 -31.88 8.72
C GLU A 84 22.29 -31.14 8.13
N SER A 85 23.01 -31.76 7.19
CA SER A 85 24.16 -31.11 6.52
C SER A 85 23.71 -29.94 5.63
N ALA A 86 22.59 -30.09 4.93
CA ALA A 86 22.01 -29.01 4.14
C ALA A 86 21.49 -27.86 5.04
N ILE A 87 20.86 -28.18 6.17
CA ILE A 87 20.41 -27.21 7.18
C ILE A 87 21.62 -26.47 7.76
N GLN A 88 22.71 -27.17 8.08
CA GLN A 88 23.90 -26.54 8.64
C GLN A 88 24.55 -25.58 7.63
N GLU A 89 24.68 -25.98 6.36
CA GLU A 89 25.15 -25.09 5.29
C GLU A 89 24.25 -23.85 5.16
N PHE A 90 22.93 -24.05 5.33
CA PHE A 90 21.96 -22.96 5.30
C PHE A 90 22.21 -21.96 6.45
N GLU A 91 22.22 -22.45 7.68
CA GLU A 91 22.35 -21.65 8.90
C GLU A 91 23.70 -20.93 8.98
N GLN A 92 24.78 -21.57 8.53
CA GLN A 92 26.11 -20.94 8.47
C GLN A 92 26.13 -19.75 7.52
N LYS A 93 25.54 -19.87 6.33
CA LYS A 93 25.42 -18.75 5.39
C LYS A 93 24.54 -17.65 5.93
N PHE A 94 23.39 -18.00 6.51
CA PHE A 94 22.49 -17.03 7.12
C PHE A 94 23.22 -16.24 8.22
N LEU A 95 23.93 -16.91 9.11
CA LEU A 95 24.73 -16.29 10.17
C LEU A 95 25.86 -15.43 9.60
N ALA A 96 26.60 -15.92 8.59
CA ALA A 96 27.68 -15.17 7.97
C ALA A 96 27.19 -13.87 7.28
N LYS A 97 25.96 -13.88 6.76
CA LYS A 97 25.37 -12.75 6.05
C LYS A 97 24.67 -11.77 7.00
N THR A 98 23.96 -12.26 8.01
CA THR A 98 23.10 -11.44 8.88
C THR A 98 23.70 -11.16 10.25
N LYS A 99 24.68 -11.97 10.69
CA LYS A 99 25.18 -12.05 12.07
C LYS A 99 24.14 -12.47 13.11
N ASN A 100 23.01 -13.02 12.68
CA ASN A 100 21.98 -13.59 13.54
C ASN A 100 21.93 -15.10 13.34
N ALA A 101 21.67 -15.86 14.40
CA ALA A 101 21.36 -17.28 14.28
C ALA A 101 19.96 -17.46 13.69
N TRP A 102 19.77 -18.47 12.83
CA TRP A 102 18.45 -18.76 12.23
C TRP A 102 17.39 -19.12 13.29
N SER A 103 17.80 -19.81 14.36
CA SER A 103 16.93 -20.13 15.50
C SER A 103 16.37 -18.88 16.19
N SER A 104 17.11 -17.77 16.19
CA SER A 104 16.72 -16.50 16.81
C SER A 104 16.05 -15.52 15.84
N ARG A 105 15.58 -15.98 14.67
CA ARG A 105 15.01 -15.10 13.62
C ARG A 105 13.81 -14.27 14.08
N ASN A 106 13.04 -14.73 15.05
CA ASN A 106 11.90 -13.99 15.62
C ASN A 106 12.35 -12.72 16.38
N ASN A 107 13.60 -12.67 16.82
CA ASN A 107 14.22 -11.53 17.53
C ASN A 107 15.38 -10.94 16.70
N PHE A 108 15.18 -10.81 15.39
CA PHE A 108 16.23 -10.39 14.47
C PHE A 108 16.76 -8.98 14.77
N VAL A 109 18.09 -8.83 14.86
CA VAL A 109 18.76 -7.53 15.07
C VAL A 109 19.56 -7.13 13.85
N CYS A 110 19.31 -5.93 13.32
CA CYS A 110 20.05 -5.38 12.18
C CYS A 110 21.44 -4.88 12.60
N TYR A 111 22.50 -5.41 11.98
CA TYR A 111 23.89 -4.96 12.22
C TYR A 111 24.45 -4.13 11.06
N PRO A 112 25.25 -3.08 11.32
CA PRO A 112 25.91 -2.31 10.27
C PRO A 112 26.68 -3.20 9.28
N LYS A 113 26.53 -2.90 7.98
CA LYS A 113 27.18 -3.61 6.84
C LYS A 113 26.79 -5.10 6.69
N SER A 114 25.75 -5.55 7.37
CA SER A 114 25.23 -6.93 7.34
C SER A 114 23.88 -6.97 6.64
N TYR A 115 23.44 -8.16 6.22
CA TYR A 115 22.12 -8.34 5.61
C TYR A 115 21.02 -8.26 6.67
N ALA A 116 19.94 -7.55 6.36
CA ALA A 116 18.66 -7.61 7.07
C ALA A 116 17.84 -8.78 6.51
N TRP A 117 17.10 -9.48 7.37
CA TRP A 117 16.21 -10.56 6.95
C TRP A 117 14.82 -10.02 6.62
N LEU A 118 14.35 -10.34 5.42
CA LEU A 118 13.00 -10.12 4.95
C LEU A 118 12.33 -11.49 4.83
N GLU A 119 11.34 -11.71 5.68
CA GLU A 119 10.54 -12.93 5.57
C GLU A 119 9.56 -12.76 4.41
N MET A 120 9.62 -13.69 3.47
CA MET A 120 8.76 -13.76 2.30
C MET A 120 8.15 -15.14 2.27
N ASP A 121 6.84 -15.23 2.03
CA ASP A 121 6.19 -16.52 1.88
C ASP A 121 6.13 -16.92 0.40
N TYR A 122 6.89 -17.96 0.05
CA TYR A 122 6.88 -18.59 -1.27
C TYR A 122 5.98 -19.83 -1.32
N SER A 123 5.36 -20.21 -0.20
CA SER A 123 4.44 -21.34 -0.15
C SER A 123 3.05 -20.91 -0.59
N GLY A 124 2.68 -21.22 -1.83
CA GLY A 124 1.29 -21.18 -2.29
C GLY A 124 0.43 -22.29 -1.65
N LYS A 125 0.73 -22.71 -0.42
CA LYS A 125 0.00 -23.75 0.32
C LYS A 125 -0.32 -23.21 1.71
N GLU A 126 -1.60 -23.02 1.95
CA GLU A 126 -2.17 -22.85 3.29
C GLU A 126 -1.90 -24.14 4.06
N ASN A 127 -1.08 -24.08 5.11
CA ASN A 127 -1.00 -25.17 6.08
C ASN A 127 -1.24 -24.60 7.47
N GLU A 128 -2.35 -25.03 8.07
CA GLU A 128 -2.69 -24.91 9.48
C GLU A 128 -1.56 -25.44 10.36
N SER A 129 -1.13 -24.65 11.34
CA SER A 129 -0.25 -25.10 12.40
C SER A 129 -1.05 -25.67 13.57
N THR A 130 -0.98 -26.99 13.79
CA THR A 130 -1.44 -27.62 15.04
C THR A 130 -0.46 -27.30 16.17
N VAL A 131 -0.97 -26.66 17.22
CA VAL A 131 -0.28 -26.31 18.45
C VAL A 131 -0.24 -27.52 19.40
N THR A 132 0.92 -27.84 19.96
CA THR A 132 1.03 -28.58 21.23
C THR A 132 1.91 -27.78 22.19
N GLU A 133 1.25 -27.13 23.14
CA GLU A 133 1.88 -26.49 24.30
C GLU A 133 2.14 -27.52 25.41
N ASN A 134 3.15 -27.25 26.24
CA ASN A 134 3.03 -27.44 27.69
C ASN A 134 3.92 -26.43 28.45
N PRO A 135 3.52 -26.01 29.66
CA PRO A 135 3.94 -24.75 30.28
C PRO A 135 4.97 -24.95 31.42
N ASP A 136 5.78 -23.93 31.72
CA ASP A 136 6.04 -23.51 33.10
C ASP A 136 6.82 -22.17 33.23
N HIS A 137 6.15 -21.23 33.92
CA HIS A 137 6.60 -20.09 34.73
C HIS A 137 7.81 -19.20 34.35
N ALA A 138 7.54 -17.90 34.05
CA ALA A 138 7.90 -16.76 34.93
C ALA A 138 7.43 -15.40 34.35
N LEU A 139 6.97 -14.51 35.24
CA LEU A 139 6.40 -13.18 34.97
C LEU A 139 7.37 -12.20 34.29
N GLY A 140 7.09 -11.89 33.02
CA GLY A 140 7.53 -10.69 32.30
C GLY A 140 6.47 -10.41 31.24
N LYS A 141 6.03 -9.14 31.10
CA LYS A 141 4.90 -8.74 30.23
C LYS A 141 4.87 -9.53 28.92
N GLN A 142 3.92 -10.46 28.80
CA GLN A 142 3.68 -11.23 27.59
C GLN A 142 3.40 -10.24 26.45
N PRO A 143 4.06 -10.38 25.28
CA PRO A 143 3.62 -9.68 24.08
C PRO A 143 2.17 -10.10 23.86
N GLN A 144 1.24 -9.15 23.94
CA GLN A 144 -0.14 -9.44 23.61
C GLN A 144 -0.17 -9.76 22.11
N GLU A 145 -0.23 -11.04 21.75
CA GLU A 145 -0.25 -11.48 20.36
C GLU A 145 -1.41 -10.78 19.64
N SER A 146 -1.11 -10.20 18.48
CA SER A 146 -2.13 -9.50 17.71
C SER A 146 -3.19 -10.49 17.26
N LYS A 147 -4.47 -10.10 17.32
CA LYS A 147 -5.59 -10.87 16.72
C LYS A 147 -5.52 -10.95 15.19
N LEU A 148 -4.53 -10.31 14.59
CA LEU A 148 -4.32 -10.28 13.15
C LEU A 148 -3.50 -11.51 12.74
N GLU A 149 -3.85 -12.04 11.57
CA GLU A 149 -3.03 -13.05 10.89
C GLU A 149 -1.58 -12.53 10.78
N PRO A 150 -0.55 -13.34 11.12
CA PRO A 150 0.82 -12.86 11.26
C PRO A 150 1.38 -12.13 10.04
N ARG A 151 1.01 -12.53 8.80
CA ARG A 151 1.48 -11.87 7.57
C ARG A 151 0.88 -10.49 7.43
N VAL A 152 -0.43 -10.34 7.64
CA VAL A 152 -1.10 -9.04 7.68
C VAL A 152 -0.50 -8.14 8.75
N ALA A 153 -0.28 -8.66 9.97
CA ALA A 153 0.33 -7.89 11.06
C ALA A 153 1.72 -7.37 10.68
N LYS A 154 2.52 -8.21 10.01
CA LYS A 154 3.87 -7.88 9.57
C LYS A 154 3.89 -6.88 8.42
N PHE A 155 3.00 -7.02 7.44
CA PHE A 155 2.88 -6.05 6.35
C PHE A 155 2.43 -4.68 6.87
N ILE A 156 1.43 -4.64 7.75
CA ILE A 156 1.00 -3.40 8.41
C ILE A 156 2.16 -2.78 9.19
N SER A 157 2.94 -3.59 9.91
CA SER A 157 4.14 -3.11 10.60
C SER A 157 5.16 -2.50 9.61
N LEU A 158 5.38 -3.12 8.45
CA LEU A 158 6.27 -2.61 7.40
C LEU A 158 5.84 -1.22 6.92
N VAL A 159 4.56 -1.06 6.58
CA VAL A 159 3.96 0.20 6.13
C VAL A 159 4.08 1.28 7.21
N CYS A 160 3.70 0.96 8.44
CA CYS A 160 3.79 1.87 9.59
C CYS A 160 5.24 2.30 9.86
N ASN A 161 6.18 1.37 9.86
CA ASN A 161 7.61 1.67 10.03
C ASN A 161 8.12 2.57 8.88
N GLY A 162 7.67 2.33 7.65
CA GLY A 162 7.96 3.18 6.50
C GLY A 162 7.50 4.63 6.72
N TYR A 163 6.26 4.82 7.18
CA TYR A 163 5.72 6.14 7.54
C TYR A 163 6.52 6.83 8.63
N GLU A 164 6.87 6.12 9.71
CA GLU A 164 7.61 6.72 10.82
C GLU A 164 8.98 7.25 10.38
N VAL A 165 9.68 6.55 9.48
CA VAL A 165 10.93 7.05 8.90
C VAL A 165 10.69 8.28 8.02
N LEU A 166 9.63 8.28 7.20
CA LEU A 166 9.28 9.44 6.36
C LEU A 166 8.86 10.66 7.19
N LYS A 167 8.16 10.46 8.31
CA LYS A 167 7.79 11.50 9.27
C LYS A 167 9.03 12.11 9.93
N ARG A 168 10.00 11.27 10.32
CA ARG A 168 11.30 11.74 10.81
C ARG A 168 12.06 12.54 9.74
N LEU A 169 12.01 12.10 8.47
CA LEU A 169 12.56 12.86 7.34
C LEU A 169 11.89 14.22 7.19
N ALA A 170 10.55 14.29 7.26
CA ALA A 170 9.79 15.54 7.16
C ALA A 170 10.26 16.59 8.18
N ASN A 171 10.52 16.18 9.42
CA ASN A 171 10.96 17.09 10.49
C ASN A 171 12.35 17.71 10.28
N VAL A 172 13.20 17.10 9.45
CA VAL A 172 14.60 17.52 9.25
C VAL A 172 14.90 18.01 7.83
N ILE A 173 13.97 17.83 6.89
CA ILE A 173 14.19 18.10 5.46
C ILE A 173 14.53 19.56 5.18
N ASP A 174 13.92 20.49 5.93
CA ASP A 174 14.14 21.94 5.78
C ASP A 174 15.44 22.42 6.43
N LYS A 175 15.95 21.68 7.44
CA LYS A 175 17.12 22.06 8.25
C LYS A 175 18.45 21.51 7.71
N GLY A 176 18.40 20.51 6.81
CA GLY A 176 19.44 20.31 5.82
C GLY A 176 20.74 19.59 6.22
N ASP A 177 20.81 18.82 7.31
CA ASP A 177 21.99 17.95 7.50
C ASP A 177 21.94 16.76 6.52
N ARG A 178 22.74 16.89 5.45
CA ARG A 178 22.89 15.87 4.40
C ARG A 178 23.33 14.50 4.94
N LYS A 179 24.05 14.43 6.07
CA LYS A 179 24.42 13.15 6.70
C LYS A 179 23.20 12.47 7.31
N VAL A 180 22.40 13.22 8.06
CA VAL A 180 21.14 12.74 8.66
C VAL A 180 20.15 12.32 7.58
N LEU A 181 19.97 13.13 6.53
CA LEU A 181 19.10 12.78 5.39
C LEU A 181 19.54 11.50 4.69
N LYS A 182 20.85 11.30 4.49
CA LYS A 182 21.38 10.04 3.91
C LYS A 182 21.11 8.83 4.80
N GLN A 183 21.26 8.99 6.12
CA GLN A 183 21.01 7.94 7.09
C GLN A 183 19.53 7.54 7.10
N LEU A 184 18.63 8.52 7.28
CA LEU A 184 17.18 8.28 7.30
C LEU A 184 16.66 7.76 5.95
N SER A 185 17.18 8.27 4.84
CA SER A 185 16.86 7.68 3.52
C SER A 185 17.31 6.21 3.46
N GLY A 186 18.44 5.86 4.09
CA GLY A 186 18.94 4.48 4.11
C GLY A 186 18.09 3.56 4.97
N GLU A 187 17.66 4.06 6.12
CA GLU A 187 16.70 3.41 7.01
C GLU A 187 15.40 3.12 6.26
N PHE A 188 14.85 4.13 5.57
CA PHE A 188 13.62 3.97 4.78
C PHE A 188 13.72 2.87 3.72
N TYR A 189 14.80 2.84 2.95
CA TYR A 189 15.02 1.81 1.92
C TYR A 189 15.42 0.43 2.45
N THR A 190 15.69 0.33 3.75
CA THR A 190 15.88 -0.95 4.44
C THR A 190 14.54 -1.48 4.92
N VAL A 191 13.64 -0.60 5.36
CA VAL A 191 12.27 -0.95 5.73
C VAL A 191 11.43 -1.28 4.50
N ILE A 192 11.44 -0.42 3.48
CA ILE A 192 10.67 -0.64 2.24
C ILE A 192 11.65 -1.04 1.13
N PRO A 193 11.59 -2.28 0.61
CA PRO A 193 12.43 -2.72 -0.50
C PRO A 193 12.19 -1.89 -1.76
N HIS A 194 13.26 -1.56 -2.49
CA HIS A 194 13.19 -0.72 -3.68
C HIS A 194 14.13 -1.23 -4.76
N ASP A 195 13.68 -1.14 -6.01
CA ASP A 195 14.53 -1.26 -7.18
C ASP A 195 15.13 0.10 -7.53
N PHE A 196 16.46 0.17 -7.61
CA PHE A 196 17.20 1.36 -8.04
C PHE A 196 17.93 1.17 -9.37
N GLY A 197 17.89 -0.02 -9.96
CA GLY A 197 18.68 -0.42 -11.12
C GLY A 197 20.17 -0.12 -10.94
N PHE A 198 20.81 0.36 -12.00
CA PHE A 198 22.24 0.73 -12.02
C PHE A 198 22.51 2.20 -11.68
N LYS A 199 21.52 2.93 -11.15
CA LYS A 199 21.65 4.36 -10.83
C LYS A 199 22.43 4.58 -9.53
N LYS A 200 23.05 5.75 -9.39
CA LYS A 200 23.91 6.04 -8.23
C LYS A 200 23.05 6.24 -6.98
N VAL A 201 23.37 5.54 -5.89
CA VAL A 201 22.66 5.59 -4.60
C VAL A 201 22.44 7.02 -4.06
N ARG A 202 23.37 7.94 -4.38
CA ARG A 202 23.30 9.36 -3.99
C ARG A 202 22.11 10.11 -4.61
N GLU A 203 21.59 9.66 -5.74
CA GLU A 203 20.45 10.27 -6.43
C GLU A 203 19.13 10.00 -5.69
N PHE A 204 19.09 8.92 -4.91
CA PHE A 204 17.91 8.47 -4.17
C PHE A 204 17.88 9.00 -2.73
N VAL A 205 18.77 9.91 -2.35
CA VAL A 205 18.62 10.61 -1.07
C VAL A 205 17.33 11.44 -1.12
N ILE A 206 16.49 11.28 -0.09
CA ILE A 206 15.25 12.01 0.10
C ILE A 206 15.61 13.35 0.74
N ASP A 207 16.04 14.30 -0.08
CA ASP A 207 16.56 15.61 0.34
C ASP A 207 15.74 16.81 -0.15
N THR A 208 14.56 16.55 -0.74
CA THR A 208 13.65 17.58 -1.22
C THR A 208 12.21 17.23 -0.83
N PRO A 209 11.36 18.20 -0.47
CA PRO A 209 9.95 17.97 -0.14
C PRO A 209 9.21 17.17 -1.22
N GLN A 210 9.53 17.36 -2.50
CA GLN A 210 8.91 16.66 -3.62
C GLN A 210 9.26 15.16 -3.64
N LYS A 211 10.51 14.80 -3.33
CA LYS A 211 10.92 13.39 -3.19
C LYS A 211 10.24 12.74 -1.99
N LEU A 212 10.13 13.47 -0.87
CA LEU A 212 9.45 12.99 0.32
C LEU A 212 7.97 12.74 0.03
N LYS A 213 7.28 13.69 -0.59
CA LYS A 213 5.88 13.57 -1.02
C LYS A 213 5.65 12.32 -1.86
N ARG A 214 6.46 12.09 -2.90
CA ARG A 214 6.38 10.87 -3.73
C ARG A 214 6.56 9.58 -2.96
N LYS A 215 7.35 9.59 -1.88
CA LYS A 215 7.54 8.41 -1.02
C LYS A 215 6.41 8.21 -0.03
N LEU A 216 5.78 9.28 0.46
CA LEU A 216 4.55 9.20 1.23
C LEU A 216 3.42 8.61 0.38
N GLU A 217 3.19 9.17 -0.82
CA GLU A 217 2.19 8.67 -1.78
C GLU A 217 2.40 7.18 -2.12
N MET A 218 3.65 6.75 -2.23
CA MET A 218 3.98 5.34 -2.47
C MET A 218 3.61 4.43 -1.27
N VAL A 219 3.86 4.87 -0.04
CA VAL A 219 3.50 4.09 1.16
C VAL A 219 1.98 4.13 1.41
N GLU A 220 1.31 5.23 1.09
CA GLU A 220 -0.17 5.34 1.05
C GLU A 220 -0.76 4.31 0.09
N ALA A 221 -0.26 4.23 -1.14
CA ALA A 221 -0.71 3.25 -2.11
C ALA A 221 -0.49 1.79 -1.65
N LEU A 222 0.64 1.51 -0.97
CA LEU A 222 0.87 0.17 -0.40
C LEU A 222 -0.16 -0.20 0.68
N ALA A 223 -0.55 0.77 1.51
CA ALA A 223 -1.60 0.56 2.52
C ALA A 223 -2.96 0.30 1.86
N GLU A 224 -3.30 1.04 0.81
CA GLU A 224 -4.54 0.86 0.04
C GLU A 224 -4.59 -0.51 -0.65
N ILE A 225 -3.47 -0.97 -1.22
CA ILE A 225 -3.38 -2.30 -1.85
C ILE A 225 -3.68 -3.40 -0.83
N GLU A 226 -3.14 -3.33 0.38
CA GLU A 226 -3.40 -4.35 1.42
C GLU A 226 -4.86 -4.38 1.87
N VAL A 227 -5.50 -3.21 1.97
CA VAL A 227 -6.94 -3.14 2.25
C VAL A 227 -7.73 -3.76 1.10
N ALA A 228 -7.37 -3.46 -0.15
CA ALA A 228 -8.01 -4.02 -1.33
C ALA A 228 -7.82 -5.54 -1.45
N THR A 229 -6.61 -6.06 -1.22
CA THR A 229 -6.34 -7.51 -1.25
C THR A 229 -7.13 -8.22 -0.16
N LYS A 230 -7.22 -7.64 1.05
CA LYS A 230 -8.06 -8.18 2.13
C LYS A 230 -9.54 -8.26 1.74
N LEU A 231 -10.07 -7.25 1.04
CA LEU A 231 -11.45 -7.25 0.54
C LEU A 231 -11.68 -8.32 -0.55
N LEU A 232 -10.64 -8.64 -1.33
CA LEU A 232 -10.69 -9.61 -2.43
C LEU A 232 -10.31 -11.05 -2.04
N LYS A 233 -9.90 -11.33 -0.80
CA LYS A 233 -9.55 -12.71 -0.38
C LYS A 233 -10.79 -13.61 -0.50
N ASP A 234 -10.71 -14.66 -1.30
CA ASP A 234 -11.78 -15.65 -1.41
C ASP A 234 -11.81 -16.49 -0.14
N ASP A 235 -12.97 -16.56 0.52
CA ASP A 235 -13.16 -17.50 1.61
C ASP A 235 -13.45 -18.87 0.98
N ALA A 236 -12.82 -19.94 1.47
CA ALA A 236 -13.02 -21.31 0.98
C ALA A 236 -14.50 -21.78 1.05
N GLU A 237 -15.35 -21.02 1.73
CA GLU A 237 -16.79 -21.24 1.87
C GLU A 237 -17.66 -20.42 0.90
N MET A 238 -17.08 -19.72 -0.10
CA MET A 238 -17.86 -18.95 -1.07
C MET A 238 -18.83 -19.84 -1.88
N GLN A 239 -20.08 -19.93 -1.42
CA GLN A 239 -21.22 -20.41 -2.20
C GLN A 239 -21.93 -19.18 -2.81
N GLY A 240 -21.72 -18.89 -4.08
CA GLY A 240 -22.42 -17.79 -4.77
C GLY A 240 -21.67 -17.20 -5.96
N ASP A 241 -22.20 -16.10 -6.50
CA ASP A 241 -21.51 -15.26 -7.49
C ASP A 241 -20.38 -14.46 -6.82
N PRO A 242 -19.10 -14.71 -7.15
CA PRO A 242 -17.97 -14.01 -6.55
C PRO A 242 -18.05 -12.49 -6.68
N LEU A 243 -18.61 -11.98 -7.79
CA LEU A 243 -18.76 -10.55 -8.00
C LEU A 243 -19.73 -9.94 -6.98
N TYR A 244 -20.86 -10.60 -6.75
CA TYR A 244 -21.86 -10.14 -5.79
C TYR A 244 -21.33 -10.21 -4.35
N THR A 245 -20.57 -11.25 -3.99
CA THR A 245 -19.94 -11.34 -2.67
C THR A 245 -18.92 -10.23 -2.45
N HIS A 246 -18.09 -9.91 -3.45
CA HIS A 246 -17.18 -8.77 -3.38
C HIS A 246 -17.94 -7.44 -3.28
N TYR A 247 -19.04 -7.27 -4.01
CA TYR A 247 -19.90 -6.09 -3.91
C TYR A 247 -20.45 -5.91 -2.49
N GLN A 248 -20.93 -6.98 -1.85
CA GLN A 248 -21.43 -6.93 -0.47
C GLN A 248 -20.36 -6.47 0.52
N ARG A 249 -19.11 -6.89 0.34
CA ARG A 249 -17.97 -6.48 1.18
C ARG A 249 -17.60 -4.99 1.04
N LEU A 250 -18.06 -4.30 0.00
CA LEU A 250 -17.86 -2.85 -0.12
C LEU A 250 -18.70 -2.06 0.89
N HIS A 251 -19.77 -2.66 1.45
CA HIS A 251 -20.72 -1.99 2.35
C HIS A 251 -21.19 -0.63 1.78
N CYS A 252 -21.41 -0.59 0.47
CA CYS A 252 -21.75 0.60 -0.28
C CYS A 252 -22.70 0.25 -1.41
N GLU A 253 -23.91 0.80 -1.36
CA GLU A 253 -24.91 0.63 -2.40
C GLU A 253 -24.56 1.48 -3.61
N LEU A 254 -24.58 0.90 -4.81
CA LEU A 254 -24.36 1.58 -6.09
C LEU A 254 -25.61 1.49 -6.96
N ALA A 255 -26.36 2.59 -7.10
CA ALA A 255 -27.55 2.66 -7.95
C ALA A 255 -27.22 3.41 -9.25
N PRO A 256 -27.41 2.82 -10.44
CA PRO A 256 -27.13 3.51 -11.70
C PRO A 256 -28.05 4.72 -11.89
N VAL A 257 -27.49 5.83 -12.34
CA VAL A 257 -28.25 7.04 -12.69
C VAL A 257 -28.63 6.96 -14.17
N GLU A 258 -29.92 7.06 -14.46
CA GLU A 258 -30.45 6.98 -15.82
C GLU A 258 -29.99 8.14 -16.71
N PHE A 259 -29.74 7.84 -17.97
CA PHE A 259 -29.37 8.85 -18.96
C PHE A 259 -30.51 9.84 -19.19
N GLY A 260 -30.17 11.14 -19.24
CA GLY A 260 -31.14 12.21 -19.52
C GLY A 260 -31.98 12.65 -18.31
N CYS A 261 -31.80 12.07 -17.13
CA CYS A 261 -32.42 12.58 -15.92
C CYS A 261 -31.80 13.93 -15.48
N VAL A 262 -32.46 14.61 -14.54
CA VAL A 262 -32.00 15.91 -14.02
C VAL A 262 -30.63 15.79 -13.34
N GLU A 263 -30.41 14.72 -12.56
CA GLU A 263 -29.12 14.49 -11.89
C GLU A 263 -27.99 14.24 -12.89
N PHE A 264 -28.24 13.45 -13.94
CA PHE A 264 -27.26 13.18 -14.98
C PHE A 264 -26.86 14.48 -15.69
N SER A 265 -27.85 15.28 -16.08
CA SER A 265 -27.64 16.55 -16.77
C SER A 265 -26.86 17.55 -15.90
N MET A 266 -27.15 17.61 -14.60
CA MET A 266 -26.43 18.44 -13.64
C MET A 266 -24.97 18.02 -13.52
N ILE A 267 -24.68 16.72 -13.39
CA ILE A 267 -23.31 16.21 -13.27
C ILE A 267 -22.53 16.40 -14.58
N GLU A 268 -23.21 16.22 -15.72
CA GLU A 268 -22.64 16.47 -17.03
C GLU A 268 -22.27 17.95 -17.20
N GLU A 269 -23.18 18.87 -16.84
CA GLU A 269 -22.93 20.31 -16.85
C GLU A 269 -21.79 20.67 -15.89
N TYR A 270 -21.78 20.13 -14.69
CA TYR A 270 -20.73 20.37 -13.71
C TYR A 270 -19.36 19.91 -14.23
N THR A 271 -19.29 18.72 -14.82
CA THR A 271 -18.06 18.15 -15.41
C THR A 271 -17.54 19.02 -16.56
N LYS A 272 -18.44 19.48 -17.45
CA LYS A 272 -18.10 20.36 -18.57
C LYS A 272 -17.63 21.73 -18.11
N ASN A 273 -18.36 22.36 -17.19
CA ASN A 273 -18.08 23.73 -16.75
C ASN A 273 -16.83 23.83 -15.87
N THR A 274 -16.49 22.78 -15.12
CA THR A 274 -15.31 22.78 -14.24
C THR A 274 -14.01 22.34 -14.92
N HIS A 275 -14.05 21.97 -16.21
CA HIS A 275 -12.85 21.61 -16.95
C HIS A 275 -11.95 22.83 -17.16
N ALA A 276 -10.79 22.81 -16.49
CA ALA A 276 -9.83 23.91 -16.49
C ALA A 276 -9.17 24.11 -17.86
N GLU A 277 -9.14 25.36 -18.34
CA GLU A 277 -8.46 25.70 -19.61
C GLU A 277 -6.96 25.37 -19.61
N THR A 278 -6.33 25.35 -18.43
CA THR A 278 -4.91 24.99 -18.28
C THR A 278 -4.64 23.49 -18.45
N HIS A 279 -5.68 22.63 -18.36
CA HIS A 279 -5.58 21.17 -18.48
C HIS A 279 -6.10 20.67 -19.85
N SER A 280 -5.73 21.37 -20.92
CA SER A 280 -6.24 21.14 -22.29
C SER A 280 -5.62 19.96 -23.04
N ASN A 281 -4.73 19.19 -22.39
CA ASN A 281 -4.08 18.02 -22.97
C ASN A 281 -4.99 16.78 -23.03
N TYR A 282 -6.13 16.81 -22.36
CA TYR A 282 -7.15 15.76 -22.44
C TYR A 282 -8.56 16.36 -22.44
N THR A 283 -9.52 15.58 -22.92
CA THR A 283 -10.94 15.79 -22.61
C THR A 283 -11.47 14.61 -21.80
N VAL A 284 -12.64 14.78 -21.18
CA VAL A 284 -13.29 13.73 -20.39
C VAL A 284 -14.69 13.47 -20.92
N ASP A 285 -15.03 12.19 -21.07
CA ASP A 285 -16.38 11.74 -21.40
C ASP A 285 -16.95 10.94 -20.23
N ILE A 286 -18.20 11.19 -19.87
CA ILE A 286 -18.90 10.43 -18.84
C ILE A 286 -19.35 9.10 -19.46
N VAL A 287 -18.85 7.99 -18.91
CA VAL A 287 -19.27 6.63 -19.30
C VAL A 287 -20.54 6.24 -18.56
N GLN A 288 -20.54 6.41 -17.24
CA GLN A 288 -21.67 6.07 -16.37
C GLN A 288 -21.56 6.80 -15.03
N ILE A 289 -22.70 6.95 -14.36
CA ILE A 289 -22.80 7.58 -13.05
C ILE A 289 -23.55 6.62 -12.13
N PHE A 290 -23.05 6.43 -10.93
CA PHE A 290 -23.73 5.70 -9.86
C PHE A 290 -24.00 6.63 -8.69
N ARG A 291 -25.24 6.64 -8.21
CA ARG A 291 -25.55 7.16 -6.88
C ARG A 291 -25.01 6.19 -5.85
N THR A 292 -24.35 6.70 -4.82
CA THR A 292 -23.70 5.91 -3.78
C THR A 292 -24.33 6.11 -2.42
N SER A 293 -24.51 5.03 -1.67
CA SER A 293 -24.92 5.08 -0.26
C SER A 293 -24.03 4.14 0.56
N ARG A 294 -23.08 4.72 1.30
CA ARG A 294 -22.17 3.95 2.16
C ARG A 294 -22.80 3.69 3.53
N GLU A 295 -22.69 2.45 4.01
CA GLU A 295 -23.29 2.02 5.27
C GLU A 295 -22.83 2.89 6.47
N GLY A 296 -23.82 3.38 7.23
CA GLY A 296 -23.60 4.25 8.40
C GLY A 296 -23.12 5.67 8.08
N GLU A 297 -22.90 6.03 6.80
CA GLU A 297 -22.37 7.35 6.45
C GLU A 297 -23.42 8.46 6.61
N ALA A 298 -24.69 8.19 6.31
CA ALA A 298 -25.77 9.17 6.44
C ALA A 298 -26.01 9.57 7.90
N GLU A 299 -25.89 8.61 8.83
CA GLU A 299 -26.05 8.79 10.27
C GLU A 299 -24.85 9.51 10.89
N ARG A 300 -23.63 9.17 10.44
CA ARG A 300 -22.40 9.83 10.89
C ARG A 300 -22.23 11.23 10.31
N PHE A 301 -22.82 11.51 9.14
CA PHE A 301 -22.66 12.79 8.46
C PHE A 301 -23.24 13.93 9.31
N ARG A 302 -22.34 14.63 10.00
CA ARG A 302 -22.71 15.74 10.87
C ARG A 302 -22.93 16.96 10.00
N LYS A 303 -24.19 17.30 9.73
CA LYS A 303 -24.52 18.64 9.24
C LYS A 303 -23.98 19.63 10.28
N PRO A 304 -23.01 20.52 9.95
CA PRO A 304 -22.59 21.54 10.90
C PRO A 304 -23.85 22.31 11.29
N ALA A 305 -24.19 22.26 12.57
CA ALA A 305 -25.36 22.96 13.09
C ALA A 305 -25.25 24.42 12.63
N SER A 306 -26.27 24.92 11.95
CA SER A 306 -26.48 26.35 11.81
C SER A 306 -26.48 26.92 13.22
N LEU A 307 -25.39 27.62 13.58
CA LEU A 307 -25.18 28.19 14.89
C LEU A 307 -26.07 29.43 15.06
N PHE A 308 -27.38 29.21 15.02
CA PHE A 308 -28.45 30.14 15.35
C PHE A 308 -29.66 29.32 15.82
N ASP A 309 -29.44 28.41 16.78
CA ASP A 309 -30.51 28.09 17.71
C ASP A 309 -30.29 28.95 18.95
N SER A 310 -31.07 30.02 19.03
CA SER A 310 -31.02 31.02 20.08
C SER A 310 -31.46 30.39 21.39
N THR A 311 -30.52 30.09 22.30
CA THR A 311 -30.68 30.16 23.76
C THR A 311 -29.43 29.65 24.49
N ALA A 312 -28.55 30.56 24.91
CA ALA A 312 -27.79 30.39 26.16
C ALA A 312 -27.04 31.68 26.51
N ASN A 313 -27.59 32.41 27.49
CA ASN A 313 -26.94 33.49 28.20
C ASN A 313 -25.69 32.97 28.95
N SER A 314 -24.51 33.50 28.65
CA SER A 314 -23.45 33.73 29.65
C SER A 314 -22.27 34.48 29.04
N SER A 315 -22.16 35.75 29.42
CA SER A 315 -21.31 36.78 28.83
C SER A 315 -19.83 36.74 29.26
N SER A 316 -19.28 35.58 29.65
CA SER A 316 -17.89 35.49 30.16
C SER A 316 -16.99 34.46 29.47
N LEU A 317 -17.49 33.70 28.49
CA LEU A 317 -16.69 32.74 27.69
C LEU A 317 -16.31 33.25 26.29
N LEU A 318 -16.77 34.45 25.91
CA LEU A 318 -16.70 34.91 24.52
C LEU A 318 -15.30 35.30 24.03
N LEU A 319 -14.34 35.61 24.91
CA LEU A 319 -13.03 36.11 24.43
C LEU A 319 -12.06 34.99 24.00
N ASN A 320 -12.20 33.77 24.54
CA ASN A 320 -11.34 32.63 24.18
C ASN A 320 -11.98 31.66 23.17
N ALA A 321 -13.29 31.77 22.92
CA ALA A 321 -14.00 30.96 21.92
C ALA A 321 -14.02 31.60 20.51
N LEU A 322 -13.63 32.89 20.39
CA LEU A 322 -13.60 33.62 19.12
C LEU A 322 -12.36 33.31 18.25
N VAL A 323 -11.42 32.51 18.73
CA VAL A 323 -10.23 32.10 17.97
C VAL A 323 -10.45 30.68 17.42
N ASN A 324 -10.91 30.61 16.16
CA ASN A 324 -10.91 29.42 15.27
C ASN A 324 -11.94 28.30 15.52
N LEU A 325 -13.24 28.59 15.43
CA LEU A 325 -14.26 27.57 15.12
C LEU A 325 -14.52 27.48 13.60
N SER A 326 -13.46 27.46 12.80
CA SER A 326 -13.56 27.17 11.36
C SER A 326 -13.51 25.66 11.16
N TYR A 327 -14.60 25.06 10.69
CA TYR A 327 -14.74 23.61 10.52
C TYR A 327 -14.00 23.06 9.28
N SER A 328 -13.48 23.93 8.42
CA SER A 328 -12.81 23.60 7.16
C SER A 328 -11.91 24.75 6.71
N THR A 329 -10.94 24.47 5.86
CA THR A 329 -10.10 25.49 5.21
C THR A 329 -10.40 25.56 3.72
N LYS A 330 -10.49 26.78 3.18
CA LYS A 330 -10.54 27.04 1.74
C LYS A 330 -9.22 27.65 1.29
N GLY A 331 -8.46 26.94 0.48
CA GLY A 331 -7.37 27.50 -0.31
C GLY A 331 -7.94 28.38 -1.42
N LEU A 332 -7.57 29.65 -1.45
CA LEU A 332 -8.08 30.60 -2.44
C LEU A 332 -7.21 30.58 -3.70
N GLY A 333 -7.79 30.12 -4.81
CA GLY A 333 -7.15 30.12 -6.11
C GLY A 333 -7.35 31.43 -6.89
N GLY A 334 -6.50 31.65 -7.89
CA GLY A 334 -6.66 32.74 -8.87
C GLY A 334 -7.89 32.57 -9.77
N THR A 335 -8.42 31.36 -9.89
CA THR A 335 -9.65 31.03 -10.64
C THR A 335 -10.67 30.34 -9.74
N ALA A 336 -11.92 30.79 -9.79
CA ALA A 336 -13.05 30.21 -9.05
C ALA A 336 -14.28 30.07 -9.96
N LEU A 337 -15.21 29.19 -9.62
CA LEU A 337 -16.47 29.05 -10.35
C LEU A 337 -17.40 30.23 -10.01
N ASP A 338 -18.13 30.73 -11.01
CA ASP A 338 -19.10 31.83 -10.80
C ASP A 338 -20.20 31.41 -9.80
N PRO A 339 -20.27 32.03 -8.61
CA PRO A 339 -21.23 31.65 -7.57
C PRO A 339 -22.67 31.99 -7.94
N SER A 340 -22.91 32.91 -8.89
CA SER A 340 -24.27 33.30 -9.31
C SER A 340 -25.01 32.20 -10.07
N LYS A 341 -24.28 31.17 -10.51
CA LYS A 341 -24.80 29.99 -11.20
C LYS A 341 -24.84 28.75 -10.31
N ALA A 342 -24.61 28.89 -9.02
CA ALA A 342 -24.76 27.79 -8.09
C ALA A 342 -26.23 27.36 -7.99
N GLN A 343 -26.46 26.05 -7.98
CA GLN A 343 -27.78 25.46 -7.81
C GLN A 343 -27.85 24.79 -6.44
N GLU A 344 -28.93 25.03 -5.69
CA GLU A 344 -29.20 24.34 -4.44
C GLU A 344 -30.16 23.17 -4.69
N LEU A 345 -29.85 22.00 -4.13
CA LEU A 345 -30.69 20.80 -4.19
C LEU A 345 -31.68 20.78 -3.02
N GLU A 346 -32.70 19.92 -3.10
CA GLU A 346 -33.78 19.82 -2.10
C GLU A 346 -33.29 19.55 -0.67
N ASP A 347 -32.11 18.95 -0.52
CA ASP A 347 -31.49 18.63 0.76
C ASP A 347 -30.52 19.70 1.29
N GLY A 348 -30.44 20.84 0.61
CA GLY A 348 -29.60 22.00 0.95
C GLY A 348 -28.17 21.90 0.42
N LEU A 349 -27.85 20.92 -0.42
CA LEU A 349 -26.54 20.85 -1.07
C LEU A 349 -26.42 21.91 -2.17
N VAL A 350 -25.37 22.73 -2.10
CA VAL A 350 -25.04 23.71 -3.14
C VAL A 350 -24.05 23.12 -4.15
N VAL A 351 -24.45 23.06 -5.42
CA VAL A 351 -23.64 22.59 -6.54
C VAL A 351 -23.16 23.80 -7.35
N PRO A 352 -21.85 24.10 -7.39
CA PRO A 352 -21.33 25.27 -8.08
C PRO A 352 -21.21 25.00 -9.60
N LEU A 353 -22.30 25.21 -10.34
CA LEU A 353 -22.35 24.96 -11.80
C LEU A 353 -21.74 26.07 -12.66
N GLY A 354 -21.25 27.16 -12.05
CA GLY A 354 -20.69 28.29 -12.79
C GLY A 354 -19.43 27.95 -13.58
N LYS A 355 -19.20 28.70 -14.67
CA LYS A 355 -17.94 28.62 -15.41
C LYS A 355 -16.78 29.24 -14.61
N PRO A 356 -15.52 28.86 -14.89
CA PRO A 356 -14.36 29.42 -14.21
C PRO A 356 -14.23 30.91 -14.53
N LYS A 357 -13.98 31.71 -13.50
CA LYS A 357 -13.78 33.15 -13.56
C LYS A 357 -12.50 33.51 -12.81
N THR A 358 -11.70 34.37 -13.42
CA THR A 358 -10.50 34.91 -12.78
C THR A 358 -10.89 35.85 -11.64
N GLU A 359 -10.33 35.62 -10.47
CA GLU A 359 -10.57 36.42 -9.28
C GLU A 359 -9.62 37.64 -9.28
N SER A 360 -10.17 38.85 -9.40
CA SER A 360 -9.37 40.08 -9.35
C SER A 360 -8.89 40.37 -7.92
N GLY A 361 -7.57 40.49 -7.72
CA GLY A 361 -6.98 41.03 -6.49
C GLY A 361 -6.45 40.03 -5.46
N LYS A 362 -6.34 38.73 -5.79
CA LYS A 362 -5.83 37.71 -4.87
C LYS A 362 -4.41 37.28 -5.24
N LYS A 363 -3.47 37.38 -4.28
CA LYS A 363 -2.09 36.87 -4.36
C LYS A 363 -2.01 35.54 -3.61
N GLY A 364 -2.24 34.44 -4.30
CA GLY A 364 -2.02 33.08 -3.77
C GLY A 364 -1.29 32.25 -4.81
N ASP A 365 -0.55 31.24 -4.37
CA ASP A 365 0.20 30.34 -5.26
C ASP A 365 -0.70 29.28 -5.92
N LEU A 366 -1.99 29.24 -5.55
CA LEU A 366 -2.96 28.28 -6.07
C LEU A 366 -3.64 28.82 -7.34
N LEU A 367 -3.67 27.98 -8.38
CA LEU A 367 -4.39 28.30 -9.62
C LEU A 367 -5.92 28.20 -9.44
N TYR A 368 -6.37 27.24 -8.64
CA TYR A 368 -7.78 26.91 -8.39
C TYR A 368 -8.06 26.81 -6.89
N ASN A 369 -9.33 26.92 -6.50
CA ASN A 369 -9.71 26.75 -5.10
C ASN A 369 -9.52 25.30 -4.65
N GLU A 370 -9.09 25.13 -3.40
CA GLU A 370 -9.04 23.84 -2.71
C GLU A 370 -9.90 23.90 -1.45
N TYR A 371 -10.60 22.82 -1.13
CA TYR A 371 -11.43 22.72 0.07
C TYR A 371 -10.93 21.55 0.92
N ILE A 372 -10.52 21.84 2.15
CA ILE A 372 -9.94 20.88 3.08
C ILE A 372 -10.84 20.79 4.30
N VAL A 373 -11.28 19.58 4.62
CA VAL A 373 -12.01 19.26 5.85
C VAL A 373 -11.15 18.39 6.74
N TYR A 374 -11.30 18.55 8.05
CA TYR A 374 -10.43 17.89 9.04
C TYR A 374 -11.11 16.74 9.78
N ASN A 375 -12.44 16.62 9.66
CA ASN A 375 -13.20 15.51 10.20
C ASN A 375 -13.89 14.74 9.07
N VAL A 376 -13.67 13.42 9.03
CA VAL A 376 -14.29 12.51 8.06
C VAL A 376 -15.82 12.49 8.13
N GLU A 377 -16.41 12.84 9.29
CA GLU A 377 -17.85 12.98 9.49
C GLU A 377 -18.46 14.18 8.74
N GLN A 378 -17.63 15.08 8.17
CA GLN A 378 -18.07 16.19 7.34
C GLN A 378 -18.17 15.81 5.86
N ILE A 379 -17.86 14.57 5.50
CA ILE A 379 -17.89 14.07 4.12
C ILE A 379 -18.97 13.01 4.00
N ARG A 380 -19.76 13.10 2.93
CA ARG A 380 -20.68 12.05 2.49
C ARG A 380 -20.55 11.86 0.99
N MET A 381 -20.25 10.65 0.54
CA MET A 381 -20.16 10.34 -0.88
C MET A 381 -21.56 10.26 -1.48
N ARG A 382 -21.74 10.86 -2.67
CA ARG A 382 -23.05 10.87 -3.36
C ARG A 382 -23.03 10.20 -4.71
N TYR A 383 -21.97 10.44 -5.48
CA TYR A 383 -21.86 9.95 -6.83
C TYR A 383 -20.47 9.39 -7.08
N ILE A 384 -20.41 8.24 -7.75
CA ILE A 384 -19.21 7.76 -8.44
C ILE A 384 -19.44 8.01 -9.92
N VAL A 385 -18.54 8.78 -10.53
CA VAL A 385 -18.58 9.11 -11.95
C VAL A 385 -17.46 8.35 -12.64
N HIS A 386 -17.81 7.45 -13.53
CA HIS A 386 -16.84 6.76 -14.38
C HIS A 386 -16.55 7.64 -15.61
N LEU A 387 -15.32 8.12 -15.70
CA LEU A 387 -14.86 8.98 -16.79
C LEU A 387 -13.91 8.22 -17.71
N ASN A 388 -14.02 8.46 -19.00
CA ASN A 388 -13.00 8.11 -19.98
C ASN A 388 -12.16 9.35 -20.31
N PHE A 389 -10.83 9.23 -20.28
CA PHE A 389 -9.92 10.34 -20.57
C PHE A 389 -9.37 10.21 -21.99
N ASN A 390 -9.66 11.21 -22.84
CA ASN A 390 -9.17 11.25 -24.22
C ASN A 390 -7.97 12.19 -24.31
N PHE A 391 -6.77 11.62 -24.24
CA PHE A 391 -5.53 12.38 -24.35
C PHE A 391 -5.23 12.75 -25.79
N LYS A 392 -4.82 14.01 -26.02
CA LYS A 392 -4.31 14.44 -27.33
C LYS A 392 -2.96 13.77 -27.56
N THR A 393 -2.86 12.85 -28.52
CA THR A 393 -1.58 12.34 -28.99
C THR A 393 -0.86 13.45 -29.76
N THR A 394 0.20 14.00 -29.17
CA THR A 394 1.18 14.80 -29.91
C THR A 394 1.85 13.89 -30.94
N SER A 395 1.48 14.06 -32.22
CA SER A 395 2.16 13.45 -33.36
C SER A 395 3.43 14.20 -33.72
#